data_AF-A0A2N6AKZ3-F1
#
_entry.id   AF-A0A2N6AKZ3-F1
#
_cell.length_a   1.000
_cell.length_b   1.000
_cell.length_c   1.000
_cell.angle_alpha   90.00
_cell.angle_beta   90.00
_cell.angle_gamma   90.00
#
_symmetry.space_group_name_H-M   'P 1'
#
loop_
_entity.id
_entity.type
_entity.pdbx_description
1 polymer ?
#
loop_
_entity_poly.entity_id
_entity_poly.type
_entity_poly.pdbx_seq_one_letter_code
_entity_poly.pdbx_strand_id
1 'polypeptide(L)'
;MEKGYVHLYTGNGKGKTTAALGLCLRAVCAGKKVFFGQFIKGMHYSELKAVEYLPGFEIKQYGNDCFIYRDPTDKDVELAKDGLKELGLIIKSGAYDIVVMDEVNIALYYKLFDVDDVIEILDSRPQQTEVVLTGR
;
A
#
# COMPACT_ATOMS: atom_id res chain seq x y z
N MET A 1 -19.28 0.45 -8.57
CA MET A 1 -18.55 1.66 -9.02
C MET A 1 -18.07 1.37 -10.42
N GLU A 2 -18.38 2.23 -11.38
CA GLU A 2 -17.97 2.04 -12.79
C GLU A 2 -16.52 2.51 -13.04
N LYS A 3 -15.92 3.27 -12.12
CA LYS A 3 -14.55 3.81 -12.23
C LYS A 3 -13.90 3.98 -10.85
N GLY A 4 -12.70 3.43 -10.69
CA GLY A 4 -11.79 3.63 -9.56
C GLY A 4 -10.78 4.75 -9.83
N TYR A 5 -10.29 5.36 -8.77
CA TYR A 5 -9.39 6.52 -8.80
C TYR A 5 -8.04 6.21 -8.16
N VAL A 6 -7.06 7.09 -8.39
CA VAL A 6 -5.77 7.07 -7.68
C VAL A 6 -5.79 8.20 -6.66
N HIS A 7 -5.56 7.85 -5.40
CA HIS A 7 -5.55 8.79 -4.29
C HIS A 7 -4.11 8.94 -3.80
N LEU A 8 -3.69 10.17 -3.53
CA LEU A 8 -2.39 10.46 -2.94
C LEU A 8 -2.59 11.16 -1.59
N TYR A 9 -2.27 10.45 -0.51
CA TYR A 9 -2.31 11.01 0.84
C TYR A 9 -0.88 11.35 1.28
N THR A 10 -0.52 12.63 1.11
CA THR A 10 0.83 13.15 1.40
C THR A 10 0.81 14.35 2.37
N GLY A 11 1.99 14.89 2.67
CA GLY A 11 2.20 16.01 3.59
C GLY A 11 2.75 15.59 4.97
N ASN A 12 3.25 16.57 5.72
CA ASN A 12 3.94 16.34 7.00
C ASN A 12 2.99 16.07 8.18
N GLY A 13 1.69 16.32 8.01
CA GLY A 13 0.69 16.05 9.04
C GLY A 13 0.51 14.56 9.33
N LYS A 14 0.20 14.25 10.60
CA LYS A 14 -0.32 12.93 10.98
C LYS A 14 -1.72 12.75 10.36
N GLY A 15 -2.00 11.59 9.79
CA GLY A 15 -3.33 11.30 9.27
C GLY A 15 -3.38 10.43 8.02
N LYS A 16 -2.28 10.34 7.25
CA LYS A 16 -2.24 9.67 5.94
C LYS A 16 -2.66 8.19 6.01
N THR A 17 -1.93 7.38 6.77
CA THR A 17 -2.23 5.96 6.97
C THR A 17 -3.60 5.75 7.63
N THR A 18 -3.95 6.56 8.63
CA THR A 18 -5.26 6.45 9.29
C THR A 18 -6.43 6.81 8.37
N ALA A 19 -6.25 7.76 7.46
CA ALA A 19 -7.24 8.11 6.44
C ALA A 19 -7.41 6.96 5.42
N ALA A 20 -6.30 6.33 5.01
CA ALA A 20 -6.33 5.13 4.17
C ALA A 20 -7.08 3.99 4.88
N LEU A 21 -6.75 3.69 6.14
CA LEU A 21 -7.46 2.68 6.93
C LEU A 21 -8.95 2.99 7.13
N GLY A 22 -9.30 4.26 7.34
CA GLY A 22 -10.70 4.69 7.43
C GLY A 22 -11.48 4.46 6.13
N LEU A 23 -10.84 4.68 4.97
CA LEU A 23 -11.40 4.34 3.66
C LEU A 23 -11.59 2.82 3.53
N CYS A 24 -10.57 2.04 3.90
CA CYS A 24 -10.63 0.58 3.87
C CYS A 24 -11.77 0.03 4.74
N LEU A 25 -11.93 0.54 5.96
CA LEU A 25 -13.03 0.19 6.85
C LEU A 25 -14.39 0.46 6.19
N ARG A 26 -14.56 1.67 5.63
CA ARG A 26 -15.80 2.03 4.92
C ARG A 26 -16.08 1.07 3.77
N ALA A 27 -15.07 0.73 2.98
CA ALA A 27 -15.21 -0.16 1.84
C ALA A 27 -15.62 -1.57 2.27
N VAL A 28 -14.94 -2.14 3.28
CA VAL A 28 -15.30 -3.45 3.83
C VAL A 28 -16.73 -3.47 4.35
N CYS A 29 -17.16 -2.43 5.09
CA CYS A 29 -18.56 -2.31 5.53
C CYS A 29 -19.57 -2.22 4.37
N ALA A 30 -19.13 -1.82 3.17
CA ALA A 30 -19.93 -1.82 1.95
C ALA A 30 -19.82 -3.13 1.15
N GLY A 31 -19.22 -4.19 1.72
CA GLY A 31 -19.06 -5.50 1.09
C GLY A 31 -17.93 -5.56 0.05
N LYS A 32 -16.97 -4.64 0.10
CA LYS A 32 -15.84 -4.55 -0.81
C LYS A 32 -14.61 -5.29 -0.29
N LYS A 33 -13.75 -5.75 -1.20
CA LYS A 33 -12.47 -6.38 -0.88
C LYS A 33 -11.34 -5.37 -0.91
N VAL A 34 -10.48 -5.43 0.10
CA VAL A 34 -9.38 -4.49 0.29
C VAL A 34 -8.07 -5.21 0.50
N PHE A 35 -7.03 -4.77 -0.19
CA PHE A 35 -5.64 -5.17 0.08
C PHE A 35 -4.83 -3.98 0.57
N PHE A 36 -4.11 -4.14 1.68
CA PHE A 36 -3.32 -3.09 2.32
C PHE A 36 -1.84 -3.48 2.37
N GLY A 37 -1.05 -3.00 1.41
CA GLY A 37 0.39 -3.21 1.36
C GLY A 37 1.14 -2.11 2.11
N GLN A 38 2.06 -2.47 3.01
CA GLN A 38 2.86 -1.55 3.81
C GLN A 38 4.34 -1.64 3.45
N PHE A 39 4.92 -0.59 2.88
CA PHE A 39 6.36 -0.50 2.64
C PHE A 39 7.11 0.00 3.88
N ILE A 40 8.39 -0.39 4.02
CA ILE A 40 9.33 0.06 5.08
C ILE A 40 8.89 -0.32 6.52
N LYS A 41 7.77 -1.02 6.64
CA LYS A 41 7.23 -1.55 7.89
C LYS A 41 7.48 -3.05 7.93
N GLY A 42 8.13 -3.53 8.98
CA GLY A 42 8.20 -4.96 9.34
C GLY A 42 8.09 -5.22 10.84
N MET A 43 7.80 -4.15 11.60
CA MET A 43 7.54 -4.23 13.04
C MET A 43 6.05 -4.41 13.31
N HIS A 44 5.72 -4.77 14.56
CA HIS A 44 4.33 -4.89 14.98
C HIS A 44 3.63 -3.52 14.95
N TYR A 45 2.51 -3.46 14.22
CA TYR A 45 1.56 -2.36 14.24
C TYR A 45 0.19 -2.89 14.64
N SER A 46 -0.57 -2.11 15.41
CA SER A 46 -1.89 -2.51 15.91
C SER A 46 -2.88 -2.83 14.79
N GLU A 47 -2.74 -2.16 13.66
CA GLU A 47 -3.61 -2.24 12.50
C GLU A 47 -3.44 -3.55 11.74
N LEU A 48 -2.37 -4.30 12.00
CA LEU A 48 -2.22 -5.68 11.50
C LEU A 48 -3.34 -6.59 12.01
N LYS A 49 -3.89 -6.31 13.19
CA LYS A 49 -5.04 -7.05 13.75
C LYS A 49 -6.35 -6.77 13.03
N ALA A 50 -6.41 -5.80 12.12
CA ALA A 50 -7.63 -5.46 11.39
C ALA A 50 -8.21 -6.68 10.64
N VAL A 51 -7.37 -7.61 10.18
CA VAL A 51 -7.79 -8.86 9.52
C VAL A 51 -8.66 -9.75 10.43
N GLU A 52 -8.51 -9.65 11.75
CA GLU A 52 -9.32 -10.40 12.72
C GLU A 52 -10.74 -9.83 12.85
N TYR A 53 -10.90 -8.54 12.54
CA TYR A 53 -12.15 -7.80 12.75
C TYR A 53 -12.89 -7.47 11.44
N LEU A 54 -12.20 -7.50 10.30
CA LEU A 54 -12.70 -7.02 9.01
C LEU A 54 -12.64 -8.14 7.95
N PRO A 55 -13.70 -8.95 7.80
CA PRO A 55 -13.80 -9.94 6.73
C PRO A 55 -13.71 -9.25 5.36
N GLY A 56 -12.72 -9.62 4.55
CA GLY A 56 -12.44 -8.99 3.25
C GLY A 56 -11.37 -7.90 3.27
N PHE A 57 -10.71 -7.69 4.41
CA PHE A 57 -9.49 -6.90 4.53
C PHE A 57 -8.27 -7.82 4.62
N GLU A 58 -7.29 -7.60 3.74
CA GLU A 58 -5.98 -8.23 3.81
C GLU A 58 -4.91 -7.16 4.02
N ILE A 59 -3.89 -7.47 4.81
CA ILE A 59 -2.75 -6.59 5.07
C ILE A 59 -1.45 -7.36 4.96
N LYS A 60 -0.46 -6.76 4.30
CA LYS A 60 0.87 -7.34 4.15
C LYS A 60 1.95 -6.27 4.30
N GLN A 61 3.05 -6.67 4.92
CA GLN A 61 4.22 -5.84 5.14
C GLN A 61 5.36 -6.23 4.20
N TYR A 62 5.99 -5.22 3.62
CA TYR A 62 7.10 -5.30 2.66
C TYR A 62 8.30 -4.53 3.21
N GLY A 63 8.83 -5.02 4.33
CA GLY A 63 9.98 -4.45 5.03
C GLY A 63 10.46 -5.39 6.13
N ASN A 64 11.71 -5.22 6.56
CA ASN A 64 12.31 -6.03 7.62
C ASN A 64 12.11 -5.37 8.98
N ASP A 65 12.75 -4.22 9.17
CA ASP A 65 12.65 -3.36 10.37
C ASP A 65 12.45 -1.91 9.91
N CYS A 66 11.86 -1.07 10.77
CA CYS A 66 11.64 0.33 10.41
C CYS A 66 12.98 1.09 10.37
N PHE A 67 13.52 1.34 9.16
CA PHE A 67 14.88 1.86 8.98
C PHE A 67 14.98 3.38 8.71
N ILE A 68 14.00 4.17 9.16
CA ILE A 68 13.89 5.62 8.87
C ILE A 68 15.15 6.45 9.26
N TYR A 69 16.03 5.91 10.10
CA TYR A 69 17.24 6.59 10.60
C TYR A 69 18.57 6.02 10.08
N ARG A 70 18.54 5.12 9.08
CA ARG A 70 19.75 4.56 8.44
C ARG A 70 19.57 4.45 6.94
N ASP A 71 20.68 4.26 6.23
CA ASP A 71 20.64 3.91 4.83
C ASP A 71 20.02 2.51 4.63
N PRO A 72 19.26 2.29 3.54
CA PRO A 72 18.71 0.98 3.21
C PRO A 72 19.81 -0.05 2.97
N THR A 73 19.59 -1.27 3.42
CA THR A 73 20.43 -2.43 3.08
C THR A 73 19.96 -3.06 1.78
N ASP A 74 20.79 -3.90 1.16
CA ASP A 74 20.39 -4.69 -0.02
C ASP A 74 19.12 -5.51 0.22
N LYS A 75 18.95 -6.03 1.45
CA LYS A 75 17.75 -6.76 1.87
C LYS A 75 16.50 -5.87 1.89
N ASP A 76 16.64 -4.60 2.32
CA ASP A 76 15.52 -3.65 2.32
C ASP A 76 15.07 -3.34 0.88
N VAL A 77 16.04 -3.21 -0.04
CA VAL A 77 15.78 -3.01 -1.47
C VAL A 77 15.09 -4.22 -2.08
N GLU A 78 15.58 -5.44 -1.78
CA GLU A 78 15.00 -6.69 -2.26
C GLU A 78 13.54 -6.84 -1.81
N LEU A 79 13.27 -6.69 -0.51
CA LEU A 79 11.91 -6.80 0.04
C LEU A 79 10.95 -5.76 -0.54
N ALA A 80 11.42 -4.54 -0.75
CA ALA A 80 10.63 -3.48 -1.36
C ALA A 80 10.29 -3.78 -2.83
N LYS A 81 11.25 -4.30 -3.60
CA LYS A 81 11.03 -4.71 -5.00
C LYS A 81 10.11 -5.91 -5.12
N ASP A 82 10.26 -6.90 -4.26
CA ASP A 82 9.35 -8.05 -4.20
C ASP A 82 7.93 -7.61 -3.84
N GLY A 83 7.81 -6.70 -2.86
CA GLY A 83 6.53 -6.12 -2.48
C GLY A 83 5.88 -5.32 -3.60
N LEU A 84 6.65 -4.53 -4.34
CA LEU A 84 6.16 -3.80 -5.50
C LEU A 84 5.67 -4.74 -6.60
N LYS A 85 6.44 -5.80 -6.88
CA LYS A 85 6.06 -6.82 -7.87
C LYS A 85 4.77 -7.54 -7.48
N GLU A 86 4.64 -7.93 -6.21
CA GLU A 86 3.42 -8.57 -5.71
C GLU A 86 2.21 -7.63 -5.76
N LEU A 87 2.37 -6.38 -5.32
CA LEU A 87 1.31 -5.36 -5.43
C LEU A 87 0.90 -5.11 -6.88
N GLY A 88 1.85 -5.09 -7.82
CA GLY A 88 1.56 -5.00 -9.25
C GLY A 88 0.67 -6.15 -9.74
N LEU A 89 0.97 -7.39 -9.33
CA LEU A 89 0.14 -8.56 -9.65
C LEU A 89 -1.25 -8.47 -9.01
N ILE A 90 -1.33 -8.05 -7.76
CA ILE A 90 -2.58 -7.87 -7.01
C ILE A 90 -3.47 -6.82 -7.69
N ILE A 91 -2.92 -5.64 -8.00
CA ILE A 91 -3.64 -4.55 -8.66
C ILE A 91 -4.14 -5.02 -10.03
N LYS A 92 -3.26 -5.62 -10.83
CA LYS A 92 -3.61 -6.13 -12.18
C LYS A 92 -4.68 -7.21 -12.15
N SER A 93 -4.76 -8.01 -11.09
CA SER A 93 -5.76 -9.07 -10.97
C SER A 93 -7.20 -8.57 -10.89
N GLY A 94 -7.42 -7.34 -10.39
CA GLY A 94 -8.76 -6.82 -10.12
C GLY A 94 -9.54 -7.56 -9.03
N ALA A 95 -8.87 -8.43 -8.25
CA ALA A 95 -9.51 -9.21 -7.19
C ALA A 95 -9.95 -8.37 -5.98
N TYR A 96 -9.36 -7.17 -5.83
CA TYR A 96 -9.66 -6.21 -4.79
C TYR A 96 -10.25 -4.94 -5.39
N ASP A 97 -11.26 -4.38 -4.71
CA ASP A 97 -11.87 -3.12 -5.09
C ASP A 97 -10.96 -1.93 -4.72
N ILE A 98 -10.22 -2.04 -3.61
CA ILE A 98 -9.25 -1.03 -3.15
C ILE A 98 -7.92 -1.69 -2.83
N VAL A 99 -6.83 -1.12 -3.35
CA VAL A 99 -5.46 -1.49 -2.99
C VAL A 99 -4.73 -0.28 -2.40
N VAL A 100 -4.15 -0.43 -1.22
CA VAL A 100 -3.35 0.61 -0.57
C VAL A 100 -1.86 0.26 -0.68
N MET A 101 -1.07 1.23 -1.13
CA MET A 101 0.38 1.24 -1.14
C MET A 101 0.86 2.23 -0.07
N ASP A 102 0.84 1.79 1.19
CA ASP A 102 1.18 2.62 2.36
C ASP A 102 2.69 2.82 2.46
N GLU A 103 3.11 4.06 2.68
CA GLU A 103 4.50 4.55 2.71
C GLU A 103 5.32 4.34 1.43
N VAL A 104 4.66 4.15 0.28
CA VAL A 104 5.32 4.02 -1.03
C VAL A 104 6.16 5.24 -1.38
N ASN A 105 5.74 6.45 -1.01
CA ASN A 105 6.54 7.66 -1.25
C ASN A 105 7.86 7.63 -0.48
N ILE A 106 7.85 7.04 0.71
CA ILE A 106 9.07 6.89 1.51
C ILE A 106 9.99 5.85 0.84
N ALA A 107 9.44 4.77 0.28
CA ALA A 107 10.23 3.79 -0.49
C ALA A 107 10.88 4.40 -1.73
N LEU A 108 10.16 5.28 -2.43
CA LEU A 108 10.70 6.07 -3.54
C LEU A 108 11.77 7.06 -3.08
N TYR A 109 11.58 7.74 -1.95
CA TYR A 109 12.55 8.68 -1.38
C TYR A 109 13.89 8.00 -1.07
N TYR A 110 13.86 6.79 -0.51
CA TYR A 110 15.07 5.98 -0.28
C TYR A 110 15.57 5.23 -1.52
N LYS A 111 14.96 5.45 -2.70
CA LYS A 111 15.33 4.84 -3.98
C LYS A 111 15.34 3.31 -3.95
N LEU A 112 14.38 2.70 -3.26
CA LEU A 112 14.27 1.24 -3.20
C LEU A 112 13.83 0.65 -4.55
N PHE A 113 13.08 1.43 -5.33
CA PHE A 113 12.64 1.14 -6.70
C PHE A 113 12.35 2.46 -7.42
N ASP A 114 12.08 2.41 -8.73
CA ASP A 114 11.86 3.59 -9.55
C ASP A 114 10.41 4.08 -9.46
N VAL A 115 10.19 5.37 -9.71
CA VAL A 115 8.85 5.95 -9.81
C VAL A 115 8.13 5.43 -11.06
N ASP A 116 8.87 5.16 -12.14
CA ASP A 116 8.32 4.63 -13.38
C ASP A 116 7.69 3.25 -13.14
N ASP A 117 8.30 2.41 -12.30
CA ASP A 117 7.74 1.10 -11.91
C ASP A 117 6.34 1.25 -11.25
N VAL A 118 6.15 2.29 -10.42
CA VAL A 118 4.87 2.58 -9.77
C VAL A 118 3.85 3.09 -10.79
N ILE A 119 4.27 3.99 -11.69
CA ILE A 119 3.39 4.54 -12.74
C ILE A 119 2.89 3.42 -13.65
N GLU A 120 3.76 2.51 -14.09
CA GLU A 120 3.38 1.36 -14.92
C GLU A 120 2.33 0.47 -14.23
N ILE A 121 2.49 0.21 -12.93
CA ILE A 121 1.51 -0.56 -12.16
C ILE A 121 0.16 0.17 -12.14
N LEU A 122 0.16 1.47 -11.87
CA LEU A 122 -1.06 2.28 -11.83
C LEU A 122 -1.75 2.30 -13.19
N ASP A 123 -1.03 2.43 -14.29
CA ASP A 123 -1.59 2.45 -15.64
C ASP A 123 -2.14 1.09 -16.08
N SER A 124 -1.58 0.00 -15.55
CA SER A 124 -2.06 -1.37 -15.82
C SER A 124 -3.30 -1.80 -15.04
N ARG A 125 -3.77 -0.97 -14.10
CA ARG A 125 -4.86 -1.36 -13.18
C ARG A 125 -6.21 -1.48 -13.91
N PRO A 126 -7.08 -2.43 -13.50
CA PRO A 126 -8.46 -2.47 -13.96
C PRO A 126 -9.19 -1.16 -13.64
N GLN A 127 -10.05 -0.71 -14.55
CA GLN A 127 -10.71 0.60 -14.44
C GLN A 127 -11.51 0.78 -13.15
N GLN A 128 -12.01 -0.30 -12.56
CA GLN A 128 -12.80 -0.30 -11.32
C GLN A 128 -11.97 -0.31 -10.03
N THR A 129 -10.67 -0.63 -10.10
CA THR A 129 -9.81 -0.75 -8.90
C THR A 129 -9.33 0.62 -8.46
N GLU A 130 -9.61 0.96 -7.20
CA GLU A 130 -9.13 2.18 -6.55
C GLU A 130 -7.75 1.92 -5.91
N VAL A 131 -6.81 2.85 -6.10
CA VAL A 131 -5.46 2.72 -5.55
C VAL A 131 -5.14 3.92 -4.67
N VAL A 132 -4.65 3.68 -3.46
CA VAL A 132 -4.27 4.72 -2.50
C VAL A 132 -2.77 4.65 -2.24
N LEU A 133 -2.07 5.74 -2.51
CA LEU A 133 -0.65 5.93 -2.23
C LEU A 133 -0.52 6.80 -0.98
N THR A 134 0.35 6.42 -0.04
CA THR A 134 0.64 7.26 1.14
C THR A 134 2.13 7.52 1.31
N GLY A 135 2.43 8.59 2.05
CA GLY A 135 3.77 8.93 2.50
C GLY A 135 4.09 10.40 2.30
N ARG A 136 5.15 10.88 2.95
CA ARG A 136 5.60 12.28 2.86
C ARG A 136 6.50 12.51 1.66
#